data_AF-A0A1U7W8H5-F1
#
_entry.id   AF-A0A1U7W8H5-F1
#
_cell.length_a   1.000
_cell.length_b   1.000
_cell.length_c   1.000
_cell.angle_alpha   90.00
_cell.angle_beta   90.00
_cell.angle_gamma   90.00
#
_symmetry.space_group_name_H-M   'P 1'
#
loop_
_entity.id
_entity.type
_entity.pdbx_description
1 polymer ?
#
loop_
_entity_poly.entity_id
_entity_poly.type
_entity_poly.pdbx_seq_one_letter_code
_entity_poly.pdbx_strand_id
1 'polypeptide(L)'
;MAEELKKLTDRVQSVEGGKGIEDLNFEDLCIQPDLEFSEGYKPQKFEMFDGTSDPKVHLRTYCDKLVGVGKDKRIHMKLFVRSLTGDALSWYISQNPKKWVNWVSMVSDFMDRFRFNKKNSPNIFYIQNLKKKPTETLHEYATRWTSEAVKVRSALEEK
;
A
#
# COMPACT_ATOMS: atom_id res chain seq x y z
N MET A 1 35.45 13.37 43.38
CA MET A 1 34.45 14.29 42.78
C MET A 1 34.76 14.64 41.33
N ALA A 2 35.99 15.05 41.00
CA ALA A 2 36.37 15.35 39.60
C ALA A 2 36.33 14.13 38.65
N GLU A 3 36.75 12.95 39.14
CA GLU A 3 36.72 11.68 38.38
C GLU A 3 35.29 11.31 37.97
N GLU A 4 34.34 11.45 38.89
CA GLU A 4 32.93 11.12 38.68
C GLU A 4 32.26 12.11 37.72
N LEU A 5 32.61 13.39 37.80
CA LEU A 5 32.13 14.41 36.84
C LEU A 5 32.65 14.14 35.43
N LYS A 6 33.93 13.78 35.28
CA LYS A 6 34.52 13.41 33.98
C LYS A 6 33.83 12.19 33.38
N LYS A 7 33.63 11.15 34.20
CA LYS A 7 32.91 9.93 33.81
C LYS A 7 31.45 10.19 33.42
N LEU A 8 30.80 11.16 34.07
CA LEU A 8 29.43 11.56 33.73
C LEU A 8 29.38 12.31 32.39
N THR A 9 30.31 13.24 32.16
CA THR A 9 30.44 13.99 30.90
C THR A 9 30.72 13.07 29.72
N ASP A 10 31.62 12.09 29.87
CA ASP A 10 31.94 11.11 28.84
C ASP A 10 30.72 10.25 28.48
N ARG A 11 29.87 9.94 29.47
CA ARG A 11 28.61 9.20 29.27
C ARG A 11 27.53 10.03 28.59
N VAL A 12 27.46 11.34 28.87
CA VAL A 12 26.51 12.25 28.21
C VAL A 12 26.90 12.48 26.75
N GLN A 13 28.19 12.69 26.46
CA GLN A 13 28.69 12.82 25.09
C GLN A 13 28.49 11.54 24.26
N SER A 14 28.59 10.35 24.88
CA SER A 14 28.29 9.09 24.21
C SER A 14 26.79 8.89 23.92
N VAL A 15 25.90 9.62 24.60
CA VAL A 15 24.44 9.55 24.41
C VAL A 15 23.95 10.62 23.42
N GLU A 16 24.70 11.71 23.25
CA GLU A 16 24.48 12.77 22.24
C GLU A 16 24.92 12.37 20.82
N GLY A 17 25.22 11.09 20.58
CA GLY A 17 25.29 10.50 19.24
C GLY A 17 23.89 10.32 18.62
N GLY A 18 23.07 11.37 18.64
CA GLY A 18 21.94 11.43 17.73
C GLY A 18 22.54 11.44 16.33
N LYS A 19 22.50 10.29 15.64
CA LYS A 19 23.06 10.09 14.30
C LYS A 19 22.67 11.31 13.46
N GLY A 20 23.63 12.18 13.18
CA GLY A 20 23.40 13.39 12.42
C GLY A 20 22.85 13.02 11.04
N ILE A 21 22.21 13.98 10.38
CA ILE A 21 21.78 13.83 8.98
C ILE A 21 22.99 13.43 8.08
N GLU A 22 24.22 13.67 8.54
CA GLU A 22 25.51 13.33 7.93
C GLU A 22 25.73 11.82 7.66
N ASP A 23 24.98 10.92 8.29
CA ASP A 23 25.11 9.46 8.12
C ASP A 23 24.02 8.83 7.22
N LEU A 24 23.27 9.64 6.46
CA LEU A 24 22.25 9.15 5.53
C LEU A 24 22.83 9.03 4.11
N ASN A 25 23.30 7.84 3.75
CA ASN A 25 23.75 7.57 2.39
C ASN A 25 22.57 7.22 1.44
N PHE A 26 22.69 7.52 0.15
CA PHE A 26 21.66 7.22 -0.86
C PHE A 26 21.30 5.73 -0.90
N GLU A 27 22.31 4.87 -0.78
CA GLU A 27 22.17 3.42 -0.78
C GLU A 27 21.44 2.90 0.48
N ASP A 28 21.56 3.61 1.61
CA ASP A 28 20.87 3.25 2.86
C ASP A 28 19.39 3.67 2.84
N LEU A 29 19.07 4.73 2.09
CA LEU A 29 17.71 5.24 1.94
C LEU A 29 16.94 4.56 0.80
N CYS A 30 17.63 4.09 -0.23
CA CYS A 30 17.01 3.44 -1.36
C CYS A 30 16.64 2.00 -1.05
N ILE A 31 15.36 1.67 -1.20
CA ILE A 31 14.84 0.30 -1.00
C ILE A 31 15.57 -0.70 -1.92
N GLN A 32 16.01 -0.25 -3.11
CA GLN A 32 16.80 -1.04 -4.04
C GLN A 32 17.68 -0.13 -4.93
N PRO A 33 18.96 0.11 -4.57
CA PRO A 33 19.85 0.97 -5.36
C PRO A 33 20.32 0.31 -6.68
N ASP A 34 20.52 -1.02 -6.71
CA ASP A 34 21.27 -1.72 -7.78
C ASP A 34 20.50 -2.05 -9.07
N LEU A 35 19.40 -1.36 -9.39
CA LEU A 35 18.69 -1.64 -10.66
C LEU A 35 18.31 -0.36 -11.38
N GLU A 36 18.86 -0.26 -12.58
CA GLU A 36 18.73 0.83 -13.53
C GLU A 36 17.51 0.62 -14.44
N PHE A 37 16.89 1.72 -14.82
CA PHE A 37 15.84 1.70 -15.85
C PHE A 37 16.49 1.81 -17.23
N SER A 38 15.89 1.18 -18.23
CA SER A 38 16.36 1.32 -19.62
C SER A 38 16.28 2.77 -20.08
N GLU A 39 17.20 3.16 -20.96
CA GLU A 39 17.19 4.47 -21.61
C GLU A 39 15.82 4.71 -22.30
N GLY A 40 15.22 5.87 -22.05
CA GLY A 40 13.88 6.22 -22.55
C GLY A 40 12.70 5.77 -21.66
N TYR A 41 12.93 5.21 -20.47
CA TYR A 41 11.86 4.95 -19.51
C TYR A 41 11.08 6.24 -19.17
N LYS A 42 9.76 6.19 -19.37
CA LYS A 42 8.84 7.26 -18.97
C LYS A 42 8.17 6.89 -17.65
N PRO A 43 8.31 7.72 -16.59
CA PRO A 43 7.62 7.48 -15.34
C PRO A 43 6.11 7.33 -15.53
N GLN A 44 5.55 6.21 -15.05
CA GLN A 44 4.11 5.98 -15.06
C GLN A 44 3.44 6.68 -13.88
N LYS A 45 2.25 7.23 -14.12
CA LYS A 45 1.37 7.73 -13.07
C LYS A 45 0.48 6.58 -12.60
N PHE A 46 0.67 6.17 -11.35
CA PHE A 46 -0.14 5.13 -10.71
C PHE A 46 -1.31 5.75 -9.94
N GLU A 47 -2.40 5.01 -9.87
CA GLU A 47 -3.43 5.22 -8.86
C GLU A 47 -2.84 4.91 -7.48
N MET A 48 -3.11 5.78 -6.49
CA MET A 48 -2.54 5.65 -5.15
C MET A 48 -3.41 4.75 -4.28
N PHE A 49 -2.77 3.81 -3.58
CA PHE A 49 -3.39 2.92 -2.61
C PHE A 49 -2.98 3.33 -1.20
N ASP A 50 -3.95 3.75 -0.41
CA ASP A 50 -3.76 4.17 0.99
C ASP A 50 -3.92 3.03 2.00
N GLY A 51 -4.35 1.85 1.53
CA GLY A 51 -4.70 0.72 2.38
C GLY A 51 -6.20 0.52 2.59
N THR A 52 -7.10 1.34 2.04
CA THR A 52 -8.55 1.25 2.35
C THR A 52 -9.38 0.60 1.25
N SER A 53 -8.90 0.62 0.01
CA SER A 53 -9.60 0.04 -1.15
C SER A 53 -9.28 -1.44 -1.35
N ASP A 54 -9.97 -2.10 -2.30
CA ASP A 54 -9.75 -3.51 -2.58
C ASP A 54 -8.33 -3.75 -3.13
N PRO A 55 -7.47 -4.53 -2.43
CA PRO A 55 -6.09 -4.76 -2.86
C PRO A 55 -6.01 -5.51 -4.20
N LYS A 56 -6.97 -6.37 -4.54
CA LYS A 56 -6.98 -7.07 -5.84
C LYS A 56 -7.25 -6.10 -6.98
N VAL A 57 -8.16 -5.15 -6.78
CA VAL A 57 -8.45 -4.11 -7.78
C VAL A 57 -7.21 -3.27 -8.02
N HIS A 58 -6.55 -2.82 -6.94
CA HIS A 58 -5.29 -2.08 -7.03
C HIS A 58 -4.20 -2.82 -7.80
N LEU A 59 -3.99 -4.11 -7.49
CA LEU A 59 -2.98 -4.91 -8.20
C LEU A 59 -3.27 -5.06 -9.70
N ARG A 60 -4.54 -5.21 -10.08
CA ARG A 60 -4.93 -5.27 -11.51
C ARG A 60 -4.63 -3.96 -12.22
N THR A 61 -5.12 -2.84 -11.68
CA THR A 61 -4.89 -1.51 -12.29
C THR A 61 -3.40 -1.18 -12.36
N TYR A 62 -2.66 -1.53 -11.30
CA TYR A 62 -1.20 -1.41 -11.26
C TYR A 62 -0.52 -2.22 -12.39
N CYS A 63 -0.90 -3.48 -12.58
CA CYS A 63 -0.33 -4.33 -13.63
C CYS A 63 -0.68 -3.83 -15.04
N ASP A 64 -1.89 -3.30 -15.25
CA ASP A 64 -2.31 -2.73 -16.53
C ASP A 64 -1.46 -1.51 -16.91
N LYS A 65 -1.07 -0.68 -15.94
CA LYS A 65 -0.14 0.47 -16.15
C LYS A 65 1.27 0.04 -16.52
N LEU A 66 1.64 -1.20 -16.21
CA LEU A 66 2.95 -1.76 -16.54
C LEU A 66 2.99 -2.43 -17.91
N VAL A 67 1.88 -2.46 -18.65
CA VAL A 67 1.88 -2.93 -20.03
C VAL A 67 2.85 -2.07 -20.86
N GLY A 68 3.83 -2.72 -21.50
CA GLY A 68 4.90 -2.04 -22.24
C GLY A 68 6.07 -1.54 -21.38
N VAL A 69 5.96 -1.56 -20.05
CA VAL A 69 7.10 -1.42 -19.15
C VAL A 69 7.81 -2.77 -19.09
N GLY A 70 9.11 -2.79 -19.37
CA GLY A 70 9.95 -3.98 -19.59
C GLY A 70 9.60 -5.23 -18.75
N LYS A 71 9.90 -6.42 -19.29
CA LYS A 71 9.44 -7.70 -18.74
C LYS A 71 10.07 -8.10 -17.39
N ASP A 72 11.08 -7.37 -16.93
CA ASP A 72 11.75 -7.67 -15.66
C ASP A 72 10.83 -7.36 -14.46
N LYS A 73 10.42 -8.42 -13.77
CA LYS A 73 9.55 -8.32 -12.59
C LYS A 73 10.19 -7.56 -11.43
N ARG A 74 11.52 -7.43 -11.37
CA ARG A 74 12.20 -6.57 -10.38
C ARG A 74 11.88 -5.10 -10.61
N ILE A 75 11.73 -4.66 -11.86
CA ILE A 75 11.29 -3.30 -12.19
C ILE A 75 9.86 -3.07 -11.67
N HIS A 76 8.98 -4.05 -11.89
CA HIS A 76 7.59 -3.99 -11.39
C HIS A 76 7.57 -3.94 -9.85
N MET A 77 8.41 -4.71 -9.16
CA MET A 77 8.51 -4.62 -7.70
C MET A 77 8.98 -3.25 -7.23
N LYS A 78 10.00 -2.67 -7.85
CA LYS A 78 10.50 -1.31 -7.51
C LYS A 78 9.46 -0.23 -7.72
N LEU A 79 8.70 -0.32 -8.79
CA LEU A 79 7.70 0.69 -9.11
C LEU A 79 6.48 0.59 -8.20
N PHE A 80 6.28 -0.54 -7.50
CA PHE A 80 5.09 -0.74 -6.67
C PHE A 80 4.98 0.28 -5.54
N VAL A 81 6.08 0.65 -4.89
CA VAL A 81 6.08 1.67 -3.81
C VAL A 81 5.52 3.02 -4.28
N ARG A 82 5.68 3.35 -5.57
CA ARG A 82 5.16 4.60 -6.17
C ARG A 82 3.65 4.61 -6.35
N SER A 83 2.99 3.46 -6.13
CA SER A 83 1.55 3.32 -6.14
C SER A 83 0.95 3.33 -4.72
N LEU A 84 1.76 3.53 -3.68
CA LEU A 84 1.33 3.44 -2.28
C LEU A 84 1.37 4.81 -1.59
N THR A 85 0.43 5.05 -0.69
CA THR A 85 0.40 6.22 0.20
C THR A 85 -0.06 5.81 1.61
N GLY A 86 0.01 6.73 2.57
CA GLY A 86 -0.52 6.54 3.93
C GLY A 86 -0.03 5.25 4.59
N ASP A 87 -0.95 4.51 5.20
CA ASP A 87 -0.65 3.28 5.94
C ASP A 87 -0.06 2.18 5.06
N ALA A 88 -0.45 2.13 3.78
CA ALA A 88 0.11 1.17 2.85
C ALA A 88 1.59 1.44 2.53
N LEU A 89 1.96 2.71 2.36
CA LEU A 89 3.34 3.10 2.16
C LEU A 89 4.20 2.82 3.41
N SER A 90 3.70 3.20 4.58
CA SER A 90 4.35 2.93 5.87
C SER A 90 4.57 1.44 6.09
N TRP A 91 3.56 0.61 5.78
CA TRP A 91 3.70 -0.84 5.80
C TRP A 91 4.82 -1.30 4.87
N TYR A 92 4.83 -0.87 3.61
CA TYR A 92 5.82 -1.30 2.63
C TYR A 92 7.26 -0.97 3.05
N ILE A 93 7.51 0.26 3.53
CA ILE A 93 8.83 0.72 3.97
C ILE A 93 9.32 -0.06 5.21
N SER A 94 8.41 -0.48 6.09
CA SER A 94 8.76 -1.27 7.27
C SER A 94 9.13 -2.73 6.96
N GLN A 95 8.96 -3.19 5.72
CA GLN A 95 9.28 -4.56 5.33
C GLN A 95 10.77 -4.73 5.07
N ASN A 96 11.33 -5.90 5.42
CA ASN A 96 12.67 -6.29 4.98
C ASN A 96 12.66 -6.59 3.47
N PRO A 97 13.32 -5.81 2.60
CA PRO A 97 13.26 -6.02 1.14
C PRO A 97 13.82 -7.38 0.71
N LYS A 98 14.75 -7.97 1.50
CA LYS A 98 15.38 -9.26 1.20
C LYS A 98 14.41 -10.44 1.23
N LYS A 99 13.25 -10.30 1.90
CA LYS A 99 12.23 -11.37 1.93
C LYS A 99 11.48 -11.49 0.61
N TRP A 100 11.45 -10.41 -0.18
CA TRP A 100 10.77 -10.40 -1.47
C TRP A 100 11.72 -10.78 -2.58
N VAL A 101 11.96 -12.08 -2.71
CA VAL A 101 12.85 -12.66 -3.73
C VAL A 101 12.26 -12.49 -5.14
N ASN A 102 10.93 -12.42 -5.25
CA ASN A 102 10.23 -12.24 -6.52
C ASN A 102 8.87 -11.54 -6.35
N TRP A 103 8.26 -11.21 -7.49
CA TRP A 103 6.96 -10.53 -7.55
C TRP A 103 5.87 -11.27 -6.75
N VAL A 104 5.83 -12.60 -6.83
CA VAL A 104 4.81 -13.41 -6.17
C VAL A 104 4.91 -13.28 -4.65
N SER A 105 6.12 -13.36 -4.09
CA SER A 105 6.34 -13.21 -2.65
C SER A 105 5.90 -11.83 -2.12
N MET A 106 6.17 -10.75 -2.86
CA MET A 106 5.73 -9.40 -2.49
C MET A 106 4.22 -9.24 -2.55
N VAL A 107 3.59 -9.73 -3.63
CA VAL A 107 2.14 -9.66 -3.80
C VAL A 107 1.40 -10.51 -2.77
N SER A 108 1.94 -11.67 -2.38
CA SER A 108 1.36 -12.50 -1.32
C SER A 108 1.30 -11.74 0.01
N ASP A 109 2.41 -11.14 0.44
CA ASP A 109 2.45 -10.34 1.66
C ASP A 109 1.52 -9.13 1.62
N PHE A 110 1.47 -8.44 0.48
CA PHE A 110 0.55 -7.33 0.27
C PHE A 110 -0.90 -7.77 0.39
N MET A 111 -1.26 -8.88 -0.26
CA MET A 111 -2.59 -9.46 -0.20
C MET A 111 -2.94 -9.89 1.22
N ASP A 112 -2.03 -10.54 1.94
CA ASP A 112 -2.28 -10.98 3.32
C ASP A 112 -2.43 -9.82 4.29
N ARG A 113 -1.66 -8.74 4.11
CA ARG A 113 -1.74 -7.52 4.92
C ARG A 113 -3.08 -6.82 4.74
N PHE A 114 -3.54 -6.66 3.51
CA PHE A 114 -4.72 -5.86 3.19
C PHE A 114 -5.95 -6.71 2.83
N ARG A 115 -5.95 -8.02 3.10
CA ARG A 115 -7.01 -8.97 2.71
C ARG A 115 -8.42 -8.57 3.15
N PHE A 116 -8.52 -7.86 4.29
CA PHE A 116 -9.79 -7.42 4.85
C PHE A 116 -10.27 -6.07 4.28
N ASN A 117 -9.42 -5.38 3.52
CA ASN A 117 -9.73 -4.11 2.88
C ASN A 117 -10.39 -4.32 1.53
N LYS A 118 -10.78 -5.57 1.24
CA LYS A 118 -11.77 -5.87 0.22
C LYS A 118 -12.94 -4.93 0.50
N LYS A 119 -13.16 -3.98 -0.42
CA LYS A 119 -14.32 -3.09 -0.37
C LYS A 119 -15.47 -3.99 -0.01
N ASN A 120 -16.09 -3.76 1.15
CA ASN A 120 -17.24 -4.53 1.57
C ASN A 120 -18.20 -4.43 0.38
N SER A 121 -18.24 -5.47 -0.46
CA SER A 121 -19.39 -5.68 -1.32
C SER A 121 -20.54 -5.57 -0.35
N PRO A 122 -21.56 -4.75 -0.65
CA PRO A 122 -22.72 -4.70 0.21
C PRO A 122 -23.10 -6.15 0.52
N ASN A 123 -23.07 -6.51 1.79
CA ASN A 123 -23.40 -7.87 2.20
C ASN A 123 -24.92 -8.01 2.04
N ILE A 124 -25.45 -9.22 1.81
CA ILE A 124 -26.90 -9.48 1.85
C ILE A 124 -27.54 -8.83 3.09
N PHE A 125 -26.87 -8.86 4.25
CA PHE A 125 -27.35 -8.20 5.46
C PHE A 125 -27.46 -6.68 5.35
N TYR A 126 -26.60 -6.03 4.57
CA TYR A 126 -26.70 -4.58 4.32
C TYR A 126 -27.95 -4.26 3.50
N ILE A 127 -28.23 -5.04 2.45
CA ILE A 127 -29.42 -4.86 1.61
C ILE A 127 -30.71 -5.15 2.38
N GLN A 128 -30.71 -6.21 3.21
CA GLN A 128 -31.85 -6.57 4.07
C GLN A 128 -32.18 -5.46 5.08
N ASN A 129 -31.15 -4.78 5.58
CA ASN A 129 -31.30 -3.69 6.56
C ASN A 129 -31.34 -2.29 5.93
N LEU A 130 -31.33 -2.20 4.59
CA LEU A 130 -31.32 -0.92 3.90
C LEU A 130 -32.67 -0.25 4.05
N LYS A 131 -32.75 0.79 4.89
CA LYS A 131 -33.98 1.54 5.10
C LYS A 131 -34.09 2.69 4.11
N LYS A 132 -35.35 3.07 3.82
CA LYS A 132 -35.66 4.30 3.10
C LYS A 132 -35.25 5.51 3.95
N LYS A 133 -34.55 6.47 3.36
CA LYS A 133 -34.21 7.75 3.99
C LYS A 133 -35.44 8.67 4.06
N PRO A 134 -35.51 9.58 5.05
CA PRO A 134 -36.58 10.58 5.10
C PRO A 134 -36.60 11.52 3.89
N THR A 135 -35.43 11.80 3.32
CA THR A 135 -35.23 12.78 2.24
C THR A 135 -35.40 12.23 0.83
N GLU A 136 -35.49 10.91 0.65
CA GLU A 136 -35.64 10.29 -0.67
C GLU A 136 -37.10 9.89 -0.93
N THR A 137 -37.49 9.78 -2.19
CA THR A 137 -38.78 9.23 -2.62
C THR A 137 -38.76 7.70 -2.60
N LEU A 138 -39.94 7.06 -2.73
CA LEU A 138 -40.02 5.59 -2.85
C LEU A 138 -39.31 5.08 -4.12
N HIS A 139 -39.40 5.82 -5.21
CA HIS A 139 -38.75 5.48 -6.48
C HIS A 139 -37.21 5.56 -6.36
N GLU A 140 -36.68 6.61 -5.75
CA GLU A 140 -35.24 6.75 -5.49
C GLU A 140 -34.73 5.67 -4.54
N TYR A 141 -35.51 5.33 -3.50
CA TYR A 141 -35.20 4.21 -2.62
C TYR A 141 -35.13 2.89 -3.40
N ALA A 142 -36.14 2.57 -4.21
CA ALA A 142 -36.18 1.34 -5.00
C ALA A 142 -35.00 1.26 -5.98
N THR A 143 -34.70 2.37 -6.66
CA THR A 143 -33.56 2.48 -7.57
C THR A 143 -32.24 2.24 -6.86
N ARG A 144 -32.05 2.87 -5.69
CA ARG A 144 -30.86 2.70 -4.85
C ARG A 144 -30.75 1.27 -4.33
N TRP A 145 -31.83 0.71 -3.79
CA TRP A 145 -31.86 -0.66 -3.28
C TRP A 145 -31.50 -1.67 -4.38
N THR A 146 -32.09 -1.55 -5.57
CA THR A 146 -31.80 -2.43 -6.71
C THR A 146 -30.35 -2.28 -7.17
N SER A 147 -29.81 -1.06 -7.25
CA SER A 147 -28.42 -0.80 -7.60
C SER A 147 -27.45 -1.47 -6.61
N GLU A 148 -27.71 -1.37 -5.31
CA GLU A 148 -26.90 -2.03 -4.28
C GLU A 148 -27.07 -3.57 -4.33
N ALA A 149 -28.27 -4.08 -4.57
CA ALA A 149 -28.55 -5.52 -4.67
C ALA A 149 -27.83 -6.19 -5.86
N VAL A 150 -27.69 -5.49 -6.99
CA VAL A 150 -26.92 -5.96 -8.14
C VAL A 150 -25.44 -6.12 -7.77
N LYS A 151 -24.86 -5.16 -7.04
CA LYS A 151 -23.47 -5.23 -6.57
C LYS A 151 -23.23 -6.45 -5.67
N VAL A 152 -24.21 -6.77 -4.80
CA VAL A 152 -24.14 -7.96 -3.92
C VAL A 152 -24.17 -9.25 -4.73
N ARG A 153 -25.07 -9.36 -5.71
CA ARG A 153 -25.20 -10.56 -6.53
C ARG A 153 -23.93 -10.83 -7.34
N SER A 154 -23.37 -9.80 -7.98
CA SER A 154 -22.10 -9.93 -8.70
C SER A 154 -20.95 -10.39 -7.80
N ALA A 155 -20.91 -9.94 -6.54
CA ALA A 155 -19.90 -10.39 -5.59
C ALA A 155 -20.10 -11.83 -5.07
N LEU A 156 -21.29 -12.42 -5.24
CA LEU A 156 -21.59 -13.82 -4.90
C LEU A 156 -21.30 -14.77 -6.06
N GLU A 157 -21.48 -14.31 -7.31
CA GLU A 157 -21.23 -15.07 -8.53
C GLU A 157 -19.73 -15.19 -8.88
N GLU A 158 -18.88 -14.30 -8.35
CA GLU A 158 -17.41 -14.36 -8.51
C GLU A 158 -16.69 -15.36 -7.57
N LYS A 159 -17.42 -16.30 -6.97
CA LYS A 159 -16.91 -17.23 -5.95
C LYS A 159 -16.92 -18.68 -6.43
#